data_AF-A0A425Y799-F1
#
_entry.id   AF-A0A425Y799-F1
#
_cell.length_a   1.000
_cell.length_b   1.000
_cell.length_c   1.000
_cell.angle_alpha   90.00
_cell.angle_beta   90.00
_cell.angle_gamma   90.00
#
_symmetry.space_group_name_H-M   'P 1'
#
loop_
_entity.id
_entity.type
_entity.pdbx_description
1 polymer ?
#
loop_
_entity_poly.entity_id
_entity_poly.type
_entity_poly.pdbx_seq_one_letter_code
_entity_poly.pdbx_strand_id
1 'polypeptide(L)' 'MEYRTMSKKELAAELDIHPSTLTRRMEKCLKPEFMKHIKDKSLLFENEVKHIHEGITGINKKW' A
#
# COMPACT_ATOMS: atom_id res chain seq x y z
N MET A 1 6.43 -8.51 7.85
CA MET A 1 4.98 -8.43 7.66
C MET A 1 4.52 -9.71 7.00
N GLU A 2 3.52 -10.39 7.58
CA GLU A 2 2.77 -11.43 6.89
C GLU A 2 1.69 -10.75 6.03
N TYR A 3 1.59 -11.11 4.77
CA TYR A 3 0.56 -10.54 3.91
C TYR A 3 -0.76 -11.26 4.18
N ARG A 4 -1.81 -10.49 4.40
CA ARG A 4 -3.18 -10.95 4.54
C ARG A 4 -4.14 -9.88 4.03
N THR A 5 -5.38 -10.26 3.76
CA THR A 5 -6.43 -9.29 3.45
C THR A 5 -6.62 -8.36 4.65
N MET A 6 -6.45 -7.06 4.44
CA MET A 6 -6.56 -6.04 5.49
C MET A 6 -7.01 -4.71 4.91
N SER A 7 -7.49 -3.82 5.77
CA SER A 7 -7.83 -2.45 5.37
C SER A 7 -6.58 -1.60 5.13
N LYS A 8 -6.73 -0.48 4.39
CA LYS A 8 -5.66 0.52 4.24
C LYS A 8 -5.15 1.06 5.59
N LYS A 9 -6.01 1.11 6.60
CA LYS A 9 -5.66 1.58 7.95
C LYS A 9 -4.80 0.56 8.68
N GLU A 10 -5.16 -0.71 8.61
CA GLU A 10 -4.35 -1.80 9.17
C GLU A 10 -3.00 -1.90 8.48
N LEU A 11 -2.99 -1.77 7.14
CA LEU A 11 -1.74 -1.72 6.39
C LEU A 11 -0.85 -0.55 6.82
N ALA A 12 -1.42 0.63 7.04
CA ALA A 12 -0.66 1.78 7.56
C ALA A 12 -0.10 1.51 8.97
N ALA A 13 -0.88 0.87 9.83
CA ALA A 13 -0.46 0.51 11.18
C ALA A 13 0.65 -0.56 11.20
N GLU A 14 0.54 -1.62 10.40
CA GLU A 14 1.58 -2.64 10.32
C GLU A 14 2.89 -2.13 9.70
N LEU A 15 2.81 -1.06 8.89
CA LEU A 15 3.97 -0.37 8.34
C LEU A 15 4.51 0.75 9.23
N ASP A 16 3.90 0.96 10.41
CA ASP A 16 4.21 2.04 11.35
C ASP A 16 4.26 3.43 10.67
N ILE A 17 3.31 3.70 9.78
CA ILE A 17 3.20 4.98 9.09
C ILE A 17 1.80 5.57 9.20
N HIS A 18 1.73 6.90 9.15
CA HIS A 18 0.45 7.58 9.09
C HIS A 18 -0.32 7.19 7.80
N PRO A 19 -1.65 6.99 7.86
CA PRO A 19 -2.46 6.67 6.67
C PRO A 19 -2.26 7.65 5.51
N SER A 20 -2.12 8.95 5.80
CA SER A 20 -1.83 9.97 4.79
C SER A 20 -0.46 9.77 4.11
N THR A 21 0.54 9.31 4.87
CA THR A 21 1.87 8.98 4.33
C THR A 21 1.79 7.74 3.44
N LEU A 22 1.00 6.73 3.84
CA LEU A 22 0.73 5.56 3.02
C LEU A 22 0.08 5.98 1.69
N THR A 23 -1.00 6.77 1.73
CA THR A 23 -1.67 7.27 0.51
C THR A 23 -0.70 8.04 -0.40
N ARG A 24 0.09 8.97 0.16
CA ARG A 24 1.06 9.74 -0.62
C ARG A 24 2.13 8.86 -1.26
N ARG A 25 2.60 7.81 -0.56
CA ARG A 25 3.55 6.84 -1.13
C ARG A 25 2.88 6.02 -2.22
N MET A 26 1.66 5.54 -2.00
CA MET A 26 0.90 4.80 -3.01
C MET A 26 0.71 5.62 -4.30
N GLU A 27 0.34 6.90 -4.20
CA GLU A 27 0.22 7.79 -5.36
C GLU A 27 1.53 7.99 -6.14
N LYS A 28 2.67 8.00 -5.44
CA LYS A 28 3.98 8.15 -6.07
C LYS A 28 4.54 6.85 -6.65
N CYS A 29 4.24 5.72 -6.03
CA CYS A 29 4.92 4.45 -6.30
C CYS A 29 4.08 3.49 -7.13
N LEU A 30 2.75 3.64 -7.13
CA LEU A 30 1.83 2.73 -7.79
C LEU A 30 1.28 3.33 -9.09
N LYS A 31 0.91 2.43 -10.01
CA LYS A 31 0.30 2.85 -11.28
C LYS A 31 -1.07 3.49 -11.01
N PRO A 32 -1.44 4.54 -11.77
CA PRO A 32 -2.75 5.19 -11.64
C PRO A 32 -3.93 4.24 -11.81
N GLU A 33 -3.78 3.22 -12.66
CA GLU A 33 -4.78 2.17 -12.89
C GLU A 33 -5.02 1.32 -11.63
N PHE A 34 -3.95 0.96 -10.93
CA PHE A 34 -4.05 0.24 -9.67
C PHE A 34 -4.69 1.10 -8.59
N MET A 35 -4.34 2.39 -8.52
CA MET A 35 -4.96 3.33 -7.60
C MET A 35 -6.47 3.47 -7.84
N LYS A 36 -6.92 3.49 -9.10
CA LYS A 36 -8.35 3.45 -9.44
C LYS A 36 -9.01 2.15 -9.00
N HIS A 37 -8.35 1.02 -9.21
CA HIS A 37 -8.87 -0.30 -8.83
C HIS A 37 -9.13 -0.42 -7.32
N ILE A 38 -8.28 0.16 -6.48
CA ILE A 38 -8.38 0.08 -5.02
C ILE A 38 -9.07 1.28 -4.38
N LYS A 39 -9.53 2.28 -5.16
CA LYS A 39 -10.07 3.54 -4.63
C LYS A 39 -11.31 3.29 -3.78
N ASP A 40 -12.25 2.53 -4.34
CA ASP A 40 -13.56 2.23 -3.72
C ASP A 40 -13.55 0.93 -2.91
N LYS A 41 -12.38 0.27 -2.77
CA LYS A 41 -12.25 -0.93 -1.96
C LYS A 41 -12.09 -0.60 -0.48
N SER A 42 -12.96 -1.19 0.33
CA SER A 42 -12.86 -1.16 1.81
C SER A 42 -11.74 -2.03 2.35
N LEU A 43 -11.45 -3.15 1.68
CA LEU A 43 -10.41 -4.12 2.03
C LEU A 43 -9.47 -4.33 0.85
N LEU A 44 -8.18 -4.42 1.14
CA LEU A 44 -7.15 -4.81 0.20
C LEU A 44 -6.91 -6.31 0.35
N PHE A 45 -6.96 -7.05 -0.75
CA PHE A 45 -6.59 -8.46 -0.73
C PHE A 45 -5.10 -8.64 -0.50
N GLU A 46 -4.69 -9.82 -0.04
CA GLU A 46 -3.29 -10.18 0.21
C GLU A 46 -2.35 -9.77 -0.94
N ASN A 47 -2.71 -10.08 -2.19
CA ASN A 47 -1.92 -9.72 -3.37
C ASN A 47 -1.78 -8.20 -3.55
N GLU A 48 -2.83 -7.44 -3.21
CA GLU A 48 -2.81 -5.97 -3.31
C GLU A 48 -1.95 -5.37 -2.20
N VAL A 49 -2.06 -5.91 -0.99
CA VAL A 49 -1.22 -5.52 0.16
C VAL A 49 0.25 -5.77 -0.16
N LYS A 50 0.56 -6.95 -0.71
CA LYS A 50 1.91 -7.30 -1.17
C LYS A 50 2.41 -6.33 -2.24
N HIS A 51 1.60 -6.06 -3.27
CA HIS A 51 1.97 -5.12 -4.33
C HIS A 51 2.22 -3.70 -3.81
N ILE A 52 1.39 -3.21 -2.89
CA ILE A 52 1.56 -1.91 -2.24
C ILE A 52 2.85 -1.89 -1.44
N HIS A 53 3.08 -2.89 -0.59
CA HIS A 53 4.27 -2.99 0.24
C HIS A 53 5.55 -3.06 -0.61
N GLU A 54 5.59 -3.90 -1.64
CA GLU A 54 6.73 -4.01 -2.56
C GLU A 54 6.95 -2.71 -3.34
N GLY A 55 5.89 -2.03 -3.77
CA GLY A 55 5.97 -0.75 -4.47
C GLY A 55 6.56 0.36 -3.59
N ILE A 56 6.10 0.49 -2.35
CA ILE A 56 6.57 1.54 -1.42
C ILE A 56 7.95 1.23 -0.84
N THR A 57 8.31 -0.04 -0.64
CA THR A 57 9.63 -0.44 -0.11
C THR A 57 10.68 -0.59 -1.19
N GLY A 58 10.30 -0.95 -2.42
CA GLY A 58 11.19 -1.12 -3.56
C GLY A 58 11.91 0.17 -3.97
N ILE A 59 11.30 1.34 -3.75
CA ILE A 59 11.95 2.65 -3.95
C ILE A 59 13.03 2.94 -2.89
N ASN A 60 13.02 2.24 -1.75
CA ASN A 60 14.02 2.42 -0.69
C ASN A 60 15.34 1.66 -0.97
N LYS A 61 15.52 1.06 -2.16
CA LYS A 61 16.73 0.35 -2.57
C LYS A 61 17.79 1.18 -3.33
N LYS A 62 17.64 2.50 -3.36
CA LYS A 62 18.75 3.42 -3.71
C LYS A 62 18.91 4.44 -2.59
N TRP A 63 19.77 4.12 -1.64
CA TRP A 63 20.44 5.10 -0.80
C TRP A 63 21.71 5.54 -1.53
#